data_AF-A0A0N4XYS1-F1
#
_entry.id   AF-A0A0N4XYS1-F1
#
_cell.length_a   1.000
_cell.length_b   1.000
_cell.length_c   1.000
_cell.angle_alpha   90.00
_cell.angle_beta   90.00
_cell.angle_gamma   90.00
#
_symmetry.space_group_name_H-M   'P 1'
#
loop_
_entity.id
_entity.type
_entity.pdbx_description
1 polymer ?
#
loop_
_entity_poly.entity_id
_entity_poly.type
_entity_poly.pdbx_seq_one_letter_code
_entity_poly.pdbx_strand_id
1 'polypeptide(L)'
;MPLPYGEQDLLLRDDGVTVPALILRPLIRSDVPAIEALCAASFPIQYPECWLVFAVSGVLFLLLVVPICSSAGSRQTLVVPDPLVEATCVAPEAMYRRSLVVVRDKFEEVVAGELISVGLFDDKQLVAMMVAETKTILHCNPEDRDIIADTGAHVVYMLSLAVAHAYRRLGLASRLLRHLLDSVVDHSPFPKAVFLHVLSTNAPAIKFYKAHGFVHHTTLLNYYHLKSEYGDACTYVLYTNGSRPPFSIGDVCRSLGTAICFPLKALCRTFFH
;
A
#
# COMPACT_ATOMS: atom_id res chain seq x y z
N MET A 1 -22.89 2.39 -14.33
CA MET A 1 -23.67 3.33 -13.49
C MET A 1 -22.83 3.59 -12.24
N PRO A 2 -22.66 4.83 -11.78
CA PRO A 2 -22.15 5.06 -10.44
C PRO A 2 -23.19 4.54 -9.43
N LEU A 3 -22.73 3.77 -8.44
CA LEU A 3 -23.55 3.29 -7.32
C LEU A 3 -24.09 4.49 -6.51
N PRO A 4 -25.27 4.39 -5.87
CA PRO A 4 -25.86 5.50 -5.15
C PRO A 4 -24.99 5.86 -3.94
N TYR A 5 -24.39 7.05 -3.97
CA TYR A 5 -23.66 7.64 -2.85
C TYR A 5 -24.66 8.08 -1.76
N GLY A 6 -24.48 7.59 -0.52
CA GLY A 6 -25.31 7.98 0.64
C GLY A 6 -25.75 6.84 1.57
N GLU A 7 -25.11 5.66 1.55
CA GLU A 7 -25.54 4.51 2.34
C GLU A 7 -25.25 4.70 3.86
N GLN A 8 -26.30 4.99 4.62
CA GLN A 8 -26.31 4.95 6.09
C GLN A 8 -26.58 3.51 6.53
N ASP A 9 -25.56 2.81 7.00
CA ASP A 9 -25.71 1.45 7.53
C ASP A 9 -25.61 1.45 9.05
N LEU A 10 -26.71 1.07 9.70
CA LEU A 10 -26.77 0.75 11.12
C LEU A 10 -26.11 -0.62 11.34
N LEU A 11 -24.84 -0.65 11.73
CA LEU A 11 -24.19 -1.89 12.17
C LEU A 11 -24.61 -2.19 13.62
N LEU A 12 -25.67 -2.98 13.79
CA LEU A 12 -26.05 -3.47 15.12
C LEU A 12 -24.98 -4.43 15.64
N ARG A 13 -24.51 -4.20 16.87
CA ARG A 13 -23.77 -5.20 17.65
C ARG A 13 -24.76 -6.13 18.35
N ASP A 14 -24.33 -7.37 18.61
CA ASP A 14 -25.06 -8.37 19.42
C ASP A 14 -25.31 -7.94 20.88
N ASP A 15 -24.73 -6.82 21.34
CA ASP A 15 -24.86 -6.26 22.70
C ASP A 15 -25.90 -5.13 22.80
N GLY A 16 -26.65 -4.84 21.72
CA GLY A 16 -27.70 -3.81 21.73
C GLY A 16 -27.19 -2.36 21.71
N VAL A 17 -25.87 -2.15 21.55
CA VAL A 17 -25.29 -0.82 21.39
C VAL A 17 -25.37 -0.40 19.92
N THR A 18 -26.17 0.63 19.63
CA THR A 18 -26.22 1.27 18.31
C THR A 18 -24.87 1.94 18.04
N VAL A 19 -24.13 1.50 17.01
CA VAL A 19 -23.04 2.33 16.49
C VAL A 19 -23.63 3.62 15.87
N PRO A 20 -22.88 4.73 15.93
CA PRO A 20 -23.26 5.94 15.22
C PRO A 20 -23.50 5.63 13.74
N ALA A 21 -24.49 6.28 13.13
CA ALA A 21 -24.76 6.16 11.71
C ALA A 21 -23.55 6.72 10.93
N LEU A 22 -22.63 5.84 10.53
CA LEU A 22 -21.43 6.26 9.82
C LEU A 22 -21.73 6.55 8.36
N ILE A 23 -21.31 7.73 7.91
CA ILE A 23 -21.48 8.18 6.52
C ILE A 23 -20.24 7.80 5.71
N LEU A 24 -20.43 6.98 4.68
CA LEU A 24 -19.39 6.69 3.69
C LEU A 24 -19.47 7.71 2.55
N ARG A 25 -18.39 8.44 2.27
CA ARG A 25 -18.31 9.39 1.16
C ARG A 25 -16.89 9.54 0.62
N PRO A 26 -16.70 10.13 -0.58
CA PRO A 26 -15.37 10.48 -1.06
C PRO A 26 -14.68 11.47 -0.14
N LEU A 27 -13.36 11.38 -0.06
CA LEU A 27 -12.55 12.39 0.62
C LEU A 27 -12.46 13.64 -0.27
N ILE A 28 -12.59 14.81 0.33
CA ILE A 28 -12.54 16.10 -0.36
C ILE A 28 -11.47 17.01 0.27
N ARG A 29 -11.11 18.09 -0.42
CA ARG A 29 -10.04 19.02 0.04
C ARG A 29 -10.21 19.52 1.47
N SER A 30 -11.43 19.73 1.94
CA SER A 30 -11.67 20.15 3.34
C SER A 30 -11.31 19.09 4.38
N ASP A 31 -11.16 17.82 3.98
CA ASP A 31 -10.84 16.71 4.88
C ASP A 31 -9.33 16.55 5.13
N VAL A 32 -8.47 17.25 4.38
CA VAL A 32 -6.99 17.12 4.46
C VAL A 32 -6.47 17.16 5.91
N PRO A 33 -6.87 18.11 6.78
CA PRO A 33 -6.41 18.12 8.17
C PRO A 33 -6.83 16.87 8.97
N ALA A 34 -8.01 16.32 8.68
CA ALA A 34 -8.49 15.10 9.33
C ALA A 34 -7.77 13.85 8.80
N ILE A 35 -7.44 13.81 7.51
CA ILE A 35 -6.63 12.76 6.88
C ILE A 35 -5.22 12.75 7.49
N GLU A 36 -4.57 13.92 7.59
CA GLU A 36 -3.26 14.07 8.22
C GLU A 36 -3.26 13.56 9.67
N ALA A 37 -4.25 13.99 10.47
CA ALA A 37 -4.38 13.56 11.86
C ALA A 37 -4.60 12.05 11.99
N LEU A 38 -5.46 11.46 11.14
CA LEU A 38 -5.73 10.02 11.17
C LEU A 38 -4.50 9.20 10.72
N CYS A 39 -3.78 9.64 9.69
CA CYS A 39 -2.53 9.04 9.24
C CYS A 39 -1.47 9.07 10.35
N ALA A 40 -1.23 10.24 10.94
CA ALA A 40 -0.24 10.42 12.00
C ALA A 40 -0.53 9.55 13.24
N ALA A 41 -1.80 9.34 13.57
CA ALA A 41 -2.20 8.46 14.66
C ALA A 41 -2.16 6.96 14.31
N SER A 42 -2.24 6.60 13.02
CA SER A 42 -2.37 5.22 12.56
C SER A 42 -1.07 4.57 12.12
N PHE A 43 -0.12 5.37 11.61
CA PHE A 43 1.10 4.86 11.01
C PHE A 43 2.35 5.39 11.74
N PRO A 44 3.31 4.52 12.11
CA PRO A 44 4.55 4.92 12.77
C PRO A 44 5.57 5.57 11.81
N ILE A 45 5.20 5.69 10.53
CA ILE A 45 6.05 6.14 9.44
C ILE A 45 6.07 7.67 9.42
N GLN A 46 7.25 8.26 9.23
CA GLN A 46 7.37 9.71 9.07
C GLN A 46 7.00 10.11 7.64
N TYR A 47 5.77 10.62 7.46
CA TYR A 47 5.27 11.10 6.18
C TYR A 47 6.10 12.23 5.50
N PRO A 48 7.00 13.00 6.15
CA PRO A 48 7.84 13.95 5.41
C PRO A 48 9.11 13.38 4.74
N GLU A 49 9.60 12.19 5.09
CA GLU A 49 10.89 11.66 4.56
C GLU A 49 10.72 10.44 3.64
N CYS A 50 9.83 9.50 3.97
CA CYS A 50 9.64 8.28 3.17
C CYS A 50 8.91 8.53 1.83
N TRP A 51 8.07 9.58 1.73
CA TRP A 51 7.38 9.93 0.48
C TRP A 51 8.27 10.68 -0.50
N LEU A 52 9.35 11.29 -0.02
CA LEU A 52 10.45 11.82 -0.83
C LEU A 52 11.16 10.66 -1.54
N VAL A 53 11.36 9.53 -0.86
CA VAL A 53 11.95 8.32 -1.48
C VAL A 53 11.02 7.72 -2.56
N PHE A 54 9.70 7.65 -2.33
CA PHE A 54 8.76 7.15 -3.35
C PHE A 54 8.54 8.10 -4.53
N ALA A 55 8.56 9.43 -4.32
CA ALA A 55 8.49 10.40 -5.41
C ALA A 55 9.69 10.32 -6.36
N VAL A 56 10.85 9.87 -5.86
CA VAL A 56 12.09 9.77 -6.64
C VAL A 56 12.14 8.48 -7.49
N SER A 57 11.30 7.48 -7.20
CA SER A 57 11.21 6.24 -7.99
C SER A 57 10.35 6.33 -9.25
N GLY A 58 9.68 7.47 -9.47
CA GLY A 58 8.86 7.75 -10.66
C GLY A 58 9.47 8.84 -11.54
N VAL A 59 10.71 8.64 -12.02
CA VAL A 59 11.39 9.41 -13.09
C VAL A 59 11.16 10.93 -13.09
N LEU A 60 11.94 11.70 -12.31
CA LEU A 60 12.74 12.86 -12.75
C LEU A 60 13.35 13.59 -11.53
N PHE A 61 14.62 13.35 -11.26
CA PHE A 61 15.58 14.43 -10.96
C PHE A 61 16.99 13.94 -11.31
N LEU A 62 17.33 14.07 -12.59
CA LEU A 62 18.73 14.17 -13.00
C LEU A 62 19.20 15.59 -12.62
N LEU A 63 20.39 15.67 -12.00
CA LEU A 63 21.16 16.86 -11.60
C LEU A 63 20.75 17.58 -10.30
N LEU A 64 21.53 17.30 -9.24
CA LEU A 64 22.04 18.17 -8.16
C LEU A 64 22.42 17.23 -6.99
N VAL A 65 23.64 17.01 -6.53
CA VAL A 65 24.96 17.58 -6.76
C VAL A 65 25.94 16.43 -6.53
N VAL A 66 26.74 16.11 -7.53
CA VAL A 66 28.03 15.46 -7.32
C VAL A 66 29.01 16.59 -7.00
N PRO A 67 29.66 16.64 -5.83
CA PRO A 67 31.02 17.10 -5.77
C PRO A 67 31.91 15.88 -6.06
N ILE A 68 32.50 15.93 -7.24
CA ILE A 68 33.69 15.19 -7.60
C ILE A 68 34.70 15.43 -6.48
N CYS A 69 35.27 14.37 -5.92
CA CYS A 69 36.65 14.40 -5.48
C CYS A 69 37.23 12.99 -5.55
N SER A 70 37.52 12.54 -6.77
CA SER A 70 38.56 11.54 -6.99
C SER A 70 39.91 12.26 -6.91
N SER A 71 40.72 11.82 -5.95
CA SER A 71 42.19 11.75 -5.98
C SER A 71 42.96 12.76 -6.87
N ALA A 72 43.57 13.76 -6.24
CA ALA A 72 44.90 14.23 -6.62
C ALA A 72 45.67 14.61 -5.35
N GLY A 73 46.83 14.00 -5.15
CA GLY A 73 47.56 14.06 -3.89
C GLY A 73 48.23 15.40 -3.60
N SER A 74 48.38 15.71 -2.32
CA SER A 74 49.63 16.16 -1.73
C SER A 74 49.52 16.07 -0.22
N ARG A 75 50.59 15.58 0.41
CA ARG A 75 50.77 15.46 1.86
C ARG A 75 50.67 16.85 2.52
N GLN A 76 49.94 16.94 3.63
CA GLN A 76 50.44 17.61 4.84
C GLN A 76 49.61 17.23 6.07
N THR A 77 50.35 16.83 7.09
CA THR A 77 49.97 16.38 8.43
C THR A 77 49.49 17.57 9.27
N LEU A 78 48.49 17.40 10.16
CA LEU A 78 48.61 17.73 11.59
C LEU A 78 47.32 17.39 12.40
N VAL A 79 47.48 16.44 13.31
CA VAL A 79 46.96 16.36 14.69
C VAL A 79 45.47 16.68 14.95
N VAL A 80 44.72 15.61 15.21
CA VAL A 80 43.42 15.62 15.88
C VAL A 80 43.64 15.59 17.40
N PRO A 81 42.92 16.43 18.17
CA PRO A 81 42.35 15.96 19.41
C PRO A 81 40.82 16.13 19.37
N ASP A 82 40.12 15.00 19.45
CA ASP A 82 38.72 14.91 19.86
C ASP A 82 38.64 15.18 21.38
N PRO A 83 37.47 15.45 22.02
CA PRO A 83 36.14 15.13 21.51
C PRO A 83 35.03 16.19 21.74
N LEU A 84 33.90 15.98 21.05
CA LEU A 84 32.57 16.54 21.33
C LEU A 84 32.34 18.04 21.05
N VAL A 85 31.96 18.36 19.81
CA VAL A 85 30.93 19.39 19.56
C VAL A 85 29.97 18.85 18.50
N GLU A 86 28.70 18.81 18.87
CA GLU A 86 27.56 18.37 18.05
C GLU A 86 27.59 19.01 16.65
N ALA A 87 27.69 18.18 15.61
CA ALA A 87 27.23 18.57 14.29
C ALA A 87 25.70 18.55 14.30
N THR A 88 25.06 19.62 14.80
CA THR A 88 23.66 19.87 14.50
C THR A 88 23.55 20.14 13.00
N CYS A 89 23.13 19.12 12.26
CA CYS A 89 22.66 19.25 10.88
C CYS A 89 21.36 20.09 10.90
N VAL A 90 21.48 21.42 10.88
CA VAL A 90 20.32 22.28 10.66
C VAL A 90 20.01 22.22 9.17
N ALA A 91 19.03 21.39 8.80
CA ALA A 91 18.45 21.43 7.46
C ALA A 91 17.91 22.86 7.20
N PRO A 92 18.20 23.48 6.04
CA PRO A 92 17.77 24.84 5.78
C PRO A 92 16.23 24.92 5.83
N GLU A 93 15.68 25.97 6.46
CA GLU A 93 14.24 26.28 6.54
C GLU A 93 13.50 26.14 5.19
N ALA A 94 14.18 26.44 4.07
CA ALA A 94 13.65 26.28 2.72
C ALA A 94 13.50 24.81 2.28
N MET A 95 14.34 23.90 2.75
CA MET A 95 14.21 22.45 2.56
C MET A 95 13.00 21.93 3.34
N TYR A 96 12.86 22.31 4.61
CA TYR A 96 11.69 21.96 5.42
C TYR A 96 10.38 22.50 4.81
N ARG A 97 10.39 23.75 4.33
CA ARG A 97 9.23 24.36 3.64
C ARG A 97 8.90 23.66 2.32
N ARG A 98 9.89 23.20 1.55
CA ARG A 98 9.68 22.38 0.33
C ARG A 98 9.14 21.00 0.67
N SER A 99 9.66 20.34 1.70
CA SER A 99 9.14 19.05 2.17
C SER A 99 7.69 19.17 2.63
N LEU A 100 7.35 20.22 3.38
CA LEU A 100 5.96 20.50 3.78
C LEU A 100 5.04 20.77 2.58
N VAL A 101 5.49 21.48 1.56
CA VAL A 101 4.72 21.72 0.33
C VAL A 101 4.49 20.40 -0.42
N VAL A 102 5.53 19.58 -0.62
CA VAL A 102 5.42 18.27 -1.30
C VAL A 102 4.50 17.30 -0.54
N VAL A 103 4.56 17.31 0.80
CA VAL A 103 3.65 16.50 1.65
C VAL A 103 2.21 16.96 1.48
N ARG A 104 1.98 18.28 1.49
CA ARG A 104 0.65 18.86 1.29
C ARG A 104 0.12 18.54 -0.11
N ASP A 105 0.97 18.57 -1.12
CA ASP A 105 0.62 18.23 -2.51
C ASP A 105 0.16 16.76 -2.66
N LYS A 106 0.71 15.82 -1.88
CA LYS A 106 0.26 14.41 -1.90
C LYS A 106 -1.08 14.18 -1.21
N PHE A 107 -1.37 14.89 -0.12
CA PHE A 107 -2.71 14.85 0.46
C PHE A 107 -3.73 15.54 -0.45
N GLU A 108 -3.32 16.56 -1.20
CA GLU A 108 -4.15 17.16 -2.25
C GLU A 108 -4.42 16.19 -3.41
N GLU A 109 -3.48 15.31 -3.77
CA GLU A 109 -3.68 14.24 -4.78
C GLU A 109 -4.81 13.27 -4.37
N VAL A 110 -4.85 12.89 -3.08
CA VAL A 110 -5.92 12.03 -2.53
C VAL A 110 -7.31 12.62 -2.79
N VAL A 111 -7.42 13.94 -2.83
CA VAL A 111 -8.68 14.69 -2.95
C VAL A 111 -8.82 15.39 -4.31
N ALA A 112 -7.86 15.20 -5.22
CA ALA A 112 -7.85 15.75 -6.57
C ALA A 112 -8.72 14.94 -7.55
N GLY A 113 -9.12 13.72 -7.15
CA GLY A 113 -9.99 12.83 -7.94
C GLY A 113 -9.26 11.82 -8.81
N GLU A 114 -7.92 11.78 -8.76
CA GLU A 114 -7.10 10.79 -9.49
C GLU A 114 -7.00 9.46 -8.74
N LEU A 115 -7.14 9.49 -7.41
CA LEU A 115 -7.13 8.32 -6.54
C LEU A 115 -8.55 7.90 -6.14
N ILE A 116 -8.70 6.61 -5.86
CA ILE A 116 -9.90 6.08 -5.21
C ILE A 116 -9.75 6.36 -3.72
N SER A 117 -10.44 7.39 -3.24
CA SER A 117 -10.32 7.86 -1.86
C SER A 117 -11.69 8.01 -1.18
N VAL A 118 -11.90 7.24 -0.12
CA VAL A 118 -13.17 7.27 0.63
C VAL A 118 -12.91 7.30 2.13
N GLY A 119 -13.82 7.97 2.84
CA GLY A 119 -13.81 8.08 4.29
C GLY A 119 -15.14 7.63 4.89
N LEU A 120 -15.06 7.06 6.10
CA LEU A 120 -16.20 6.87 7.00
C LEU A 120 -16.18 7.98 8.04
N PHE A 121 -17.31 8.65 8.18
CA PHE A 121 -17.49 9.79 9.07
C PHE A 121 -18.51 9.49 10.17
N ASP A 122 -18.12 9.76 11.40
CA ASP A 122 -19.06 9.91 12.51
C ASP A 122 -19.36 11.41 12.68
N ASP A 123 -20.55 11.83 12.26
CA ASP A 123 -20.92 13.23 12.05
C ASP A 123 -19.88 13.96 11.17
N LYS A 124 -19.04 14.83 11.74
CA LYS A 124 -17.99 15.57 11.03
C LYS A 124 -16.60 14.97 11.20
N GLN A 125 -16.46 13.93 12.03
CA GLN A 125 -15.17 13.33 12.34
C GLN A 125 -14.84 12.20 11.35
N LEU A 126 -13.70 12.29 10.67
CA LEU A 126 -13.16 11.18 9.89
C LEU A 126 -12.67 10.08 10.85
N VAL A 127 -13.33 8.92 10.86
CA VAL A 127 -13.00 7.81 11.76
C VAL A 127 -12.28 6.66 11.07
N ALA A 128 -12.44 6.53 9.75
CA ALA A 128 -11.68 5.57 8.95
C ALA A 128 -11.55 6.06 7.51
N MET A 129 -10.51 5.63 6.80
CA MET A 129 -10.31 5.97 5.41
C MET A 129 -9.59 4.86 4.63
N MET A 130 -9.81 4.87 3.32
CA MET A 130 -9.13 4.01 2.36
C MET A 130 -8.73 4.83 1.15
N VAL A 131 -7.47 4.68 0.73
CA VAL A 131 -6.91 5.32 -0.46
C VAL A 131 -6.24 4.26 -1.32
N ALA A 132 -6.59 4.21 -2.60
CA ALA A 132 -6.04 3.29 -3.58
C ALA A 132 -5.84 3.97 -4.95
N GLU A 133 -4.95 3.40 -5.75
CA GLU A 133 -4.63 3.85 -7.10
C GLU A 133 -4.80 2.67 -8.07
N THR A 134 -5.46 2.91 -9.20
CA THR A 134 -5.46 1.95 -10.31
C THR A 134 -4.38 2.33 -11.31
N LYS A 135 -3.47 1.41 -11.61
CA LYS A 135 -2.39 1.62 -12.58
C LYS A 135 -2.04 0.33 -13.32
N THR A 136 -1.22 0.42 -14.35
CA THR A 136 -0.67 -0.80 -14.97
C THR A 136 0.56 -1.29 -14.20
N ILE A 137 0.84 -2.59 -14.28
CA ILE A 137 1.99 -3.19 -13.59
C ILE A 137 3.33 -2.54 -13.99
N LEU A 138 3.45 -2.03 -15.22
CA LEU A 138 4.64 -1.30 -15.67
C LEU A 138 4.88 0.00 -14.90
N HIS A 139 3.81 0.65 -14.43
CA HIS A 139 3.90 1.87 -13.63
C HIS A 139 4.07 1.58 -12.13
N CYS A 140 4.10 0.31 -11.71
CA CYS A 140 4.53 -0.05 -10.37
C CYS A 140 6.04 0.15 -10.19
N ASN A 141 6.46 0.26 -8.93
CA ASN A 141 7.87 0.28 -8.57
C ASN A 141 8.55 -1.02 -9.04
N PRO A 142 9.86 -0.99 -9.35
CA PRO A 142 10.58 -2.16 -9.85
C PRO A 142 10.39 -3.43 -9.01
N GLU A 143 10.34 -3.30 -7.68
CA GLU A 143 10.17 -4.41 -6.74
C GLU A 143 8.81 -5.12 -6.81
N ASP A 144 7.79 -4.48 -7.40
CA ASP A 144 6.42 -5.00 -7.47
C ASP A 144 6.05 -5.52 -8.88
N ARG A 145 6.95 -5.35 -9.86
CA ARG A 145 6.65 -5.69 -11.27
C ARG A 145 6.52 -7.18 -11.53
N ASP A 146 6.91 -8.02 -10.59
CA ASP A 146 6.80 -9.48 -10.67
C ASP A 146 5.48 -10.03 -10.11
N ILE A 147 4.60 -9.17 -9.56
CA ILE A 147 3.27 -9.57 -9.07
C ILE A 147 2.42 -10.16 -10.21
N ILE A 148 2.47 -9.55 -11.40
CA ILE A 148 1.78 -10.02 -12.60
C ILE A 148 2.76 -10.03 -13.79
N ALA A 149 2.84 -11.15 -14.50
CA ALA A 149 3.74 -11.29 -15.66
C ALA A 149 3.30 -10.47 -16.89
N ASP A 150 2.00 -10.22 -17.04
CA ASP A 150 1.46 -9.41 -18.14
C ASP A 150 1.69 -7.92 -17.88
N THR A 151 2.60 -7.32 -18.64
CA THR A 151 2.99 -5.91 -18.52
C THR A 151 1.85 -4.92 -18.83
N GLY A 152 0.83 -5.36 -19.58
CA GLY A 152 -0.38 -4.58 -19.85
C GLY A 152 -1.45 -4.70 -18.76
N ALA A 153 -1.27 -5.58 -17.78
CA ALA A 153 -2.25 -5.81 -16.73
C ALA A 153 -2.42 -4.58 -15.85
N HIS A 154 -3.69 -4.25 -15.56
CA HIS A 154 -4.03 -3.29 -14.55
C HIS A 154 -4.00 -3.94 -13.17
N VAL A 155 -3.58 -3.17 -12.17
CA VAL A 155 -3.53 -3.55 -10.77
C VAL A 155 -4.03 -2.38 -9.93
N VAL A 156 -4.47 -2.69 -8.71
CA VAL A 156 -4.89 -1.69 -7.73
C VAL A 156 -3.90 -1.73 -6.58
N TYR A 157 -3.20 -0.61 -6.37
CA TYR A 157 -2.33 -0.44 -5.21
C TYR A 157 -3.12 0.20 -4.08
N MET A 158 -3.20 -0.43 -2.90
CA MET A 158 -3.76 0.21 -1.71
C MET A 158 -2.68 1.01 -1.00
N LEU A 159 -2.79 2.34 -1.07
CA LEU A 159 -1.83 3.27 -0.47
C LEU A 159 -2.03 3.36 1.05
N SER A 160 -3.29 3.41 1.49
CA SER A 160 -3.62 3.62 2.89
C SER A 160 -4.94 2.96 3.26
N LEU A 161 -4.95 2.30 4.43
CA LEU A 161 -6.15 1.85 5.11
C LEU A 161 -5.97 2.13 6.60
N ALA A 162 -6.78 3.06 7.12
CA ALA A 162 -6.67 3.51 8.50
C ALA A 162 -8.03 3.50 9.19
N VAL A 163 -8.03 3.11 10.47
CA VAL A 163 -9.19 3.18 11.35
C VAL A 163 -8.73 3.76 12.69
N ALA A 164 -9.39 4.83 13.12
CA ALA A 164 -9.15 5.49 14.40
C ALA A 164 -9.25 4.47 15.54
N HIS A 165 -8.38 4.59 16.54
CA HIS A 165 -8.20 3.57 17.57
C HIS A 165 -9.52 3.16 18.26
N ALA A 166 -10.36 4.14 18.61
CA ALA A 166 -11.66 3.93 19.25
C ALA A 166 -12.67 3.16 18.38
N TYR A 167 -12.49 3.14 17.06
CA TYR A 167 -13.39 2.50 16.10
C TYR A 167 -12.84 1.19 15.53
N ARG A 168 -11.68 0.73 16.02
CA ARG A 168 -11.10 -0.55 15.59
C ARG A 168 -11.97 -1.71 16.06
N ARG A 169 -11.89 -2.82 15.33
CA ARG A 169 -12.65 -4.07 15.61
C ARG A 169 -14.17 -3.93 15.50
N LEU A 170 -14.67 -2.85 14.90
CA LEU A 170 -16.08 -2.66 14.54
C LEU A 170 -16.41 -3.04 13.08
N GLY A 171 -15.48 -3.71 12.38
CA GLY A 171 -15.67 -4.09 10.97
C GLY A 171 -15.47 -2.97 9.95
N LEU A 172 -15.10 -1.75 10.36
CA LEU A 172 -14.95 -0.60 9.44
C LEU A 172 -13.89 -0.84 8.34
N ALA A 173 -12.75 -1.44 8.70
CA ALA A 173 -11.71 -1.80 7.73
C ALA A 173 -12.23 -2.80 6.69
N SER A 174 -13.01 -3.81 7.12
CA SER A 174 -13.63 -4.78 6.21
C SER A 174 -14.67 -4.12 5.31
N ARG A 175 -15.46 -3.16 5.83
CA ARG A 175 -16.43 -2.38 5.04
C ARG A 175 -15.72 -1.57 3.95
N LEU A 176 -14.64 -0.86 4.29
CA LEU A 176 -13.84 -0.09 3.34
C LEU A 176 -13.18 -0.96 2.29
N LEU A 177 -12.59 -2.10 2.68
CA LEU A 177 -11.97 -3.03 1.75
C LEU A 177 -13.01 -3.62 0.79
N ARG A 178 -14.18 -4.04 1.29
CA ARG A 178 -15.26 -4.54 0.43
C ARG A 178 -15.72 -3.48 -0.56
N HIS A 179 -15.94 -2.25 -0.09
CA HIS A 179 -16.31 -1.13 -0.96
C HIS A 179 -15.29 -0.88 -2.08
N LEU A 180 -13.98 -0.95 -1.77
CA LEU A 180 -12.93 -0.88 -2.80
C LEU A 180 -13.10 -2.01 -3.82
N LEU A 181 -13.16 -3.26 -3.36
CA LEU A 181 -13.21 -4.43 -4.24
C LEU A 181 -14.45 -4.40 -5.14
N ASP A 182 -15.62 -4.10 -4.59
CA ASP A 182 -16.88 -3.98 -5.34
C ASP A 182 -16.81 -2.85 -6.39
N SER A 183 -16.04 -1.79 -6.11
CA SER A 183 -15.89 -0.65 -7.03
C SER A 183 -14.93 -0.93 -8.18
N VAL A 184 -13.93 -1.81 -8.01
CA VAL A 184 -12.83 -1.96 -8.98
C VAL A 184 -12.74 -3.31 -9.65
N VAL A 185 -13.09 -4.41 -8.99
CA VAL A 185 -12.75 -5.77 -9.47
C VAL A 185 -13.53 -6.14 -10.73
N ASP A 186 -14.84 -5.90 -10.73
CA ASP A 186 -15.74 -6.26 -11.83
C ASP A 186 -15.99 -5.10 -12.81
N HIS A 187 -15.16 -4.06 -12.76
CA HIS A 187 -15.27 -2.88 -13.60
C HIS A 187 -14.02 -2.70 -14.44
N SER A 188 -14.18 -2.20 -15.67
CA SER A 188 -13.06 -1.83 -16.54
C SER A 188 -12.10 -0.90 -15.78
N PRO A 189 -10.78 -1.18 -15.73
CA PRO A 189 -10.02 -2.03 -16.65
C PRO A 189 -9.84 -3.51 -16.22
N PHE A 190 -10.67 -4.01 -15.31
CA PHE A 190 -10.65 -5.39 -14.80
C PHE A 190 -9.28 -5.77 -14.21
N PRO A 191 -8.87 -5.12 -13.12
CA PRO A 191 -7.56 -5.28 -12.54
C PRO A 191 -7.28 -6.76 -12.21
N LYS A 192 -6.06 -7.20 -12.48
CA LYS A 192 -5.60 -8.57 -12.24
C LYS A 192 -5.11 -8.78 -10.82
N ALA A 193 -4.82 -7.72 -10.07
CA ALA A 193 -4.47 -7.85 -8.67
C ALA A 193 -4.84 -6.58 -7.89
N VAL A 194 -5.09 -6.78 -6.60
CA VAL A 194 -5.09 -5.72 -5.59
C VAL A 194 -3.94 -6.01 -4.64
N PHE A 195 -3.02 -5.07 -4.43
CA PHE A 195 -1.83 -5.31 -3.62
C PHE A 195 -1.51 -4.14 -2.69
N LEU A 196 -0.70 -4.41 -1.68
CA LEU A 196 -0.31 -3.44 -0.67
C LEU A 196 1.00 -3.82 0.03
N HIS A 197 1.57 -2.82 0.68
CA HIS A 197 2.67 -3.00 1.62
C HIS A 197 2.19 -2.85 3.06
N VAL A 198 2.68 -3.74 3.92
CA VAL A 198 2.44 -3.69 5.36
C VAL A 198 3.75 -3.91 6.09
N LEU A 199 4.00 -3.14 7.16
CA LEU A 199 5.18 -3.36 8.01
C LEU A 199 5.17 -4.82 8.52
N SER A 200 6.31 -5.51 8.43
CA SER A 200 6.43 -6.93 8.79
C SER A 200 6.04 -7.22 10.25
N THR A 201 6.20 -6.23 11.12
CA THR A 201 5.83 -6.28 12.55
C THR A 201 4.35 -5.97 12.83
N ASN A 202 3.58 -5.54 11.84
CA ASN A 202 2.16 -5.21 12.00
C ASN A 202 1.27 -6.46 11.91
N ALA A 203 1.38 -7.33 12.91
CA ALA A 203 0.62 -8.57 13.00
C ALA A 203 -0.92 -8.39 12.88
N PRO A 204 -1.56 -7.36 13.46
CA PRO A 204 -2.99 -7.13 13.28
C PRO A 204 -3.40 -6.91 11.82
N ALA A 205 -2.65 -6.08 11.08
CA ALA A 205 -2.93 -5.83 9.66
C ALA A 205 -2.63 -7.06 8.80
N ILE A 206 -1.53 -7.76 9.07
CA ILE A 206 -1.20 -9.02 8.38
C ILE A 206 -2.33 -10.05 8.55
N LYS A 207 -2.83 -10.22 9.78
CA LYS A 207 -3.96 -11.12 10.06
C LYS A 207 -5.23 -10.67 9.34
N PHE A 208 -5.49 -9.35 9.30
CA PHE A 208 -6.62 -8.78 8.57
C PHE A 208 -6.54 -9.11 7.08
N TYR A 209 -5.42 -8.84 6.41
CA TYR A 209 -5.30 -9.08 4.97
C TYR A 209 -5.37 -10.57 4.61
N LYS A 210 -4.70 -11.44 5.38
CA LYS A 210 -4.81 -12.90 5.19
C LYS A 210 -6.25 -13.40 5.33
N ALA A 211 -7.00 -12.87 6.30
CA ALA A 211 -8.40 -13.22 6.49
C ALA A 211 -9.32 -12.78 5.32
N HIS A 212 -8.89 -11.80 4.52
CA HIS A 212 -9.59 -11.35 3.32
C HIS A 212 -8.98 -11.93 2.02
N GLY A 213 -8.23 -13.03 2.12
CA GLY A 213 -7.73 -13.77 0.96
C GLY A 213 -6.45 -13.22 0.33
N PHE A 214 -5.84 -12.19 0.91
CA PHE A 214 -4.53 -11.73 0.45
C PHE A 214 -3.46 -12.77 0.81
N VAL A 215 -2.61 -13.07 -0.16
CA VAL A 215 -1.46 -13.95 0.01
C VAL A 215 -0.19 -13.12 0.12
N HIS A 216 0.78 -13.62 0.89
CA HIS A 216 2.11 -13.01 0.95
C HIS A 216 2.82 -13.26 -0.38
N HIS A 217 3.38 -12.19 -0.96
CA HIS A 217 4.13 -12.23 -2.22
C HIS A 217 5.63 -12.18 -1.96
N THR A 218 6.10 -11.12 -1.30
CA THR A 218 7.52 -10.95 -0.99
C THR A 218 7.73 -10.14 0.29
N THR A 219 8.96 -10.13 0.80
CA THR A 219 9.39 -9.28 1.91
C THR A 219 10.50 -8.37 1.41
N LEU A 220 10.27 -7.06 1.51
CA LEU A 220 11.19 -6.00 1.12
C LEU A 220 11.96 -5.54 2.36
N LEU A 221 13.27 -5.80 2.38
CA LEU A 221 14.13 -5.46 3.51
C LEU A 221 14.37 -3.95 3.60
N ASN A 222 14.33 -3.41 4.82
CA ASN A 222 14.57 -1.98 5.11
C ASN A 222 13.72 -1.02 4.26
N TYR A 223 12.49 -1.40 3.94
CA TYR A 223 11.61 -0.64 3.04
C TYR A 223 11.03 0.63 3.67
N TYR A 224 10.63 0.57 4.95
CA TYR A 224 10.06 1.70 5.66
C TYR A 224 11.12 2.45 6.47
N HIS A 225 11.22 3.76 6.27
CA HIS A 225 11.97 4.63 7.16
C HIS A 225 11.11 4.99 8.39
N LEU A 226 11.46 4.40 9.53
CA LEU A 226 10.90 4.73 10.83
C LEU A 226 11.78 5.81 11.48
N LYS A 227 11.35 6.40 12.60
CA LYS A 227 11.97 7.62 13.17
C LYS A 227 13.50 7.58 13.26
N SER A 228 14.09 6.44 13.62
CA SER A 228 15.53 6.25 13.78
C SER A 228 16.02 4.90 13.26
N GLU A 229 15.17 4.13 12.58
CA GLU A 229 15.42 2.74 12.20
C GLU A 229 14.72 2.42 10.87
N TYR A 230 15.14 1.34 10.22
CA TYR A 230 14.46 0.81 9.04
C TYR A 230 13.60 -0.39 9.44
N GLY A 231 12.45 -0.51 8.78
CA GLY A 231 11.53 -1.63 8.96
C GLY A 231 11.25 -2.34 7.65
N ASP A 232 11.20 -3.67 7.70
CA ASP A 232 10.86 -4.48 6.53
C ASP A 232 9.37 -4.34 6.17
N ALA A 233 9.06 -4.34 4.88
CA ALA A 233 7.70 -4.45 4.38
C ALA A 233 7.41 -5.85 3.89
N CYS A 234 6.17 -6.30 4.07
CA CYS A 234 5.64 -7.46 3.38
C CYS A 234 4.65 -6.99 2.31
N THR A 235 4.85 -7.45 1.08
CA THR A 235 3.91 -7.25 -0.01
C THR A 235 2.84 -8.33 0.07
N TYR A 236 1.58 -7.91 0.13
CA TYR A 236 0.41 -8.81 0.13
C TYR A 236 -0.43 -8.55 -1.12
N VAL A 237 -0.88 -9.62 -1.76
CA VAL A 237 -1.59 -9.58 -3.05
C VAL A 237 -2.87 -10.39 -2.98
N LEU A 238 -3.96 -9.81 -3.46
CA LEU A 238 -5.20 -10.49 -3.81
C LEU A 238 -5.29 -10.59 -5.33
N TYR A 239 -5.21 -11.81 -5.85
CA TYR A 239 -5.30 -12.08 -7.28
C TYR A 239 -6.77 -12.09 -7.74
N THR A 240 -7.08 -11.31 -8.77
CA THR A 240 -8.44 -11.08 -9.28
C THR A 240 -8.53 -11.35 -10.78
N ASN A 241 -9.75 -11.48 -11.31
CA ASN A 241 -9.99 -11.61 -12.76
C ASN A 241 -9.18 -12.74 -13.44
N GLY A 242 -9.11 -13.89 -12.77
CA GLY A 242 -8.47 -15.12 -13.27
C GLY A 242 -6.94 -15.16 -13.17
N SER A 243 -6.30 -14.12 -12.63
CA SER A 243 -4.87 -14.13 -12.35
C SER A 243 -4.55 -15.09 -11.20
N ARG A 244 -3.28 -15.47 -11.09
CA ARG A 244 -2.78 -16.40 -10.07
C ARG A 244 -1.37 -15.96 -9.66
N PRO A 245 -0.94 -16.31 -8.44
CA PRO A 245 0.44 -16.08 -8.03
C PRO A 245 1.42 -16.76 -8.99
N PRO A 246 2.61 -16.16 -9.20
CA PRO A 246 3.68 -16.81 -9.94
C PRO A 246 4.08 -18.11 -9.23
N PHE A 247 3.58 -19.22 -9.77
CA PHE A 247 3.85 -20.64 -9.49
C PHE A 247 4.22 -21.06 -8.05
N SER A 248 3.34 -21.83 -7.41
CA SER A 248 3.79 -22.87 -6.47
C SER A 248 4.10 -24.15 -7.25
N ILE A 249 5.25 -24.77 -7.03
CA ILE A 249 5.65 -26.07 -7.65
C ILE A 249 4.54 -27.13 -7.51
N GLY A 250 3.75 -27.07 -6.42
CA GLY A 250 2.60 -27.94 -6.19
C GLY A 250 1.49 -27.83 -7.26
N ASP A 251 1.32 -26.68 -7.89
CA ASP A 251 0.30 -26.49 -8.93
C ASP A 251 0.74 -27.02 -10.30
N VAL A 252 2.05 -26.99 -10.57
CA VAL A 252 2.65 -27.65 -11.74
C VAL A 252 2.51 -29.16 -11.59
N CYS A 253 2.87 -29.71 -10.43
CA CYS A 253 2.74 -31.14 -10.16
C CYS A 253 1.28 -31.61 -10.22
N ARG A 254 0.32 -30.81 -9.72
CA ARG A 254 -1.11 -31.11 -9.86
C ARG A 254 -1.58 -31.09 -11.30
N SER A 255 -1.21 -30.06 -12.07
CA SER A 255 -1.62 -29.91 -13.47
C SER A 255 -1.03 -31.00 -14.37
N LEU A 256 0.24 -31.35 -14.16
CA LEU A 256 0.87 -32.50 -14.82
C LEU A 256 0.23 -33.82 -14.37
N GLY A 257 -0.08 -33.95 -13.07
CA GLY A 257 -0.79 -35.09 -12.53
C GLY A 257 -2.15 -35.31 -13.18
N THR A 258 -2.97 -34.27 -13.37
CA THR A 258 -4.25 -34.39 -14.09
C THR A 258 -4.06 -34.68 -15.57
N ALA A 259 -3.10 -34.02 -16.23
CA ALA A 259 -2.82 -34.22 -17.65
C ALA A 259 -2.31 -35.63 -17.97
N ILE A 260 -1.55 -36.25 -17.07
CA ILE A 260 -1.01 -37.62 -17.22
C ILE A 260 -2.04 -38.67 -16.75
N CYS A 261 -2.80 -38.40 -15.69
CA CYS A 261 -3.72 -39.39 -15.12
C CYS A 261 -5.03 -39.53 -15.92
N PHE A 262 -5.46 -38.50 -16.66
CA PHE A 262 -6.63 -38.58 -17.54
C PHE A 262 -6.48 -39.61 -18.68
N PRO A 263 -5.40 -39.59 -19.49
CA PRO A 263 -5.20 -40.58 -20.55
C PRO A 263 -4.96 -41.98 -19.99
N LEU A 264 -4.27 -42.13 -18.86
CA LEU A 264 -4.08 -43.44 -18.22
C LEU A 264 -5.38 -44.06 -17.71
N LYS A 265 -6.29 -43.27 -17.10
CA LYS A 265 -7.61 -43.76 -16.70
C LYS A 265 -8.51 -44.10 -17.89
N ALA A 266 -8.40 -43.35 -18.99
CA ALA A 266 -9.12 -43.66 -20.22
C ALA A 266 -8.59 -44.96 -20.85
N LEU A 267 -7.26 -45.14 -20.91
CA LEU A 267 -6.61 -46.33 -21.47
C LEU A 267 -6.90 -47.59 -20.64
N CYS A 268 -6.85 -47.49 -19.30
CA CYS A 268 -7.18 -48.63 -18.42
C CYS A 268 -8.65 -49.06 -18.57
N ARG A 269 -9.58 -48.15 -18.89
CA ARG A 269 -10.99 -48.52 -19.15
C ARG A 269 -11.17 -49.23 -20.49
N THR A 270 -10.30 -49.00 -21.47
CA THR A 270 -10.35 -49.69 -22.77
C THR A 270 -9.71 -51.07 -22.77
N PHE A 271 -8.81 -51.37 -21.82
CA PHE A 271 -8.11 -52.66 -21.75
C PHE A 271 -8.70 -53.66 -20.74
N PHE A 272 -9.57 -53.21 -19.82
CA PHE A 272 -10.18 -54.05 -18.78
C PHE A 272 -11.70 -54.22 -18.95
N HIS A 273 -12.20 -54.21 -20.18
CA HIS A 273 -13.60 -54.53 -20.49
C HIS A 273 -13.75 -55.60 -21.56
#